data_AF-A0A7Y2TB29-F1
#
_entry.id   AF-A0A7Y2TB29-F1
#
_cell.length_a   1.000
_cell.length_b   1.000
_cell.length_c   1.000
_cell.angle_alpha   90.00
_cell.angle_beta   90.00
_cell.angle_gamma   90.00
#
_symmetry.space_group_name_H-M   'P 1'
#
loop_
_entity.id
_entity.type
_entity.pdbx_description
1 polymer ?
#
loop_
_entity_poly.entity_id
_entity_poly.type
_entity_poly.pdbx_seq_one_letter_code
_entity_poly.pdbx_strand_id
1 'polypeptide(L)'
;MLVLLLILFYYFFTEIRSTEVSAAELARIYSTDLQTADKKFLNQEIELVGKVKAYFEFENDNDLLEIISENSVVSVFCILIDNEQINKAKNLTQGTEIEIKGKCLGLAENIFPNSVYLNVNSIK
;
A
#
# COMPACT_ATOMS: atom_id res chain seq x y z
N MET A 1 35.78 12.43 1.21
CA MET A 1 35.25 11.59 0.11
C MET A 1 34.67 10.27 0.63
N LEU A 2 35.39 9.51 1.47
CA LEU A 2 34.89 8.25 2.07
C LEU A 2 33.60 8.41 2.90
N VAL A 3 33.51 9.47 3.71
CA VAL A 3 32.33 9.76 4.55
C VAL A 3 31.09 10.09 3.72
N LEU A 4 31.26 10.83 2.62
CA LEU A 4 30.16 11.16 1.68
C LEU A 4 29.65 9.91 0.95
N LEU A 5 30.56 9.01 0.57
CA LEU A 5 30.21 7.71 0.00
C LEU A 5 29.46 6.83 1.01
N LEU A 6 29.87 6.80 2.28
CA LEU A 6 29.17 6.04 3.33
C LEU A 6 27.78 6.59 3.62
N ILE A 7 27.60 7.91 3.58
CA ILE A 7 26.28 8.54 3.74
C ILE A 7 25.39 8.20 2.55
N LEU A 8 25.87 8.34 1.31
CA LEU A 8 25.14 7.94 0.10
C LEU A 8 24.79 6.45 0.11
N PHE A 9 25.74 5.60 0.51
CA PHE A 9 25.54 4.15 0.59
C PHE A 9 24.56 3.77 1.70
N TYR A 10 24.54 4.50 2.82
CA TYR A 10 23.55 4.34 3.88
C TYR A 10 22.15 4.73 3.40
N TYR A 11 21.99 5.88 2.73
CA TYR A 11 20.72 6.27 2.11
C TYR A 11 20.25 5.24 1.08
N PHE A 12 21.17 4.71 0.27
CA PHE A 12 20.87 3.67 -0.72
C PHE A 12 20.46 2.34 -0.05
N PHE A 13 21.10 1.94 1.05
CA PHE A 13 20.76 0.71 1.77
C PHE A 13 19.42 0.79 2.52
N THR A 14 19.04 1.97 3.01
CA THR A 14 17.75 2.17 3.66
C THR A 14 16.58 2.04 2.69
N GLU A 15 16.76 2.35 1.39
CA GLU A 15 15.72 2.19 0.37
C GLU A 15 15.44 0.72 -0.01
N ILE A 16 16.37 -0.22 0.27
CA ILE A 16 16.29 -1.59 -0.25
C ILE A 16 15.40 -2.51 0.61
N ARG A 17 15.16 -2.16 1.87
CA ARG A 17 14.30 -2.99 2.74
C ARG A 17 12.85 -2.51 2.67
N SER A 18 12.06 -3.17 1.82
CA SER A 18 10.62 -3.01 1.86
C SER A 18 10.10 -3.37 3.25
N THR A 19 9.29 -2.49 3.83
CA THR A 19 8.73 -2.72 5.15
C THR A 19 7.46 -3.55 5.00
N GLU A 20 7.45 -4.74 5.56
CA GLU A 20 6.25 -5.57 5.66
C GLU A 20 5.29 -4.97 6.70
N VAL A 21 4.01 -4.86 6.35
CA VAL A 21 2.96 -4.34 7.23
C VAL A 21 1.60 -4.98 6.88
N SER A 22 0.79 -5.29 7.89
CA SER A 22 -0.58 -5.75 7.62
C SER A 22 -1.50 -4.58 7.29
N ALA A 23 -2.56 -4.82 6.50
CA ALA A 23 -3.54 -3.78 6.18
C ALA A 23 -4.24 -3.20 7.43
N ALA A 24 -4.55 -4.05 8.41
CA ALA A 24 -5.12 -3.61 9.68
C ALA A 24 -4.15 -2.69 10.45
N GLU A 25 -2.88 -3.05 10.53
CA GLU A 25 -1.87 -2.25 11.22
C GLU A 25 -1.59 -0.93 10.49
N LEU A 26 -1.48 -0.96 9.16
CA LEU A 26 -1.30 0.22 8.34
C LEU A 26 -2.45 1.21 8.57
N ALA A 27 -3.70 0.74 8.47
CA ALA A 27 -4.88 1.56 8.72
C ALA A 27 -4.91 2.10 10.16
N ARG A 28 -4.57 1.28 11.15
CA ARG A 28 -4.52 1.69 12.55
C ARG A 28 -3.49 2.82 12.77
N ILE A 29 -2.28 2.69 12.22
CA ILE A 29 -1.24 3.70 12.36
C ILE A 29 -1.70 5.03 11.73
N TYR A 30 -2.22 5.00 10.49
CA TYR A 30 -2.75 6.19 9.83
C TYR A 30 -3.96 6.81 10.55
N SER A 31 -4.79 6.00 11.23
CA SER A 31 -5.90 6.51 12.03
C SER A 31 -5.47 7.16 13.35
N THR A 32 -4.27 6.86 13.85
CA THR A 32 -3.80 7.29 15.19
C THR A 32 -2.87 8.50 15.11
N ASP A 33 -1.89 8.47 14.21
CA ASP A 33 -0.87 9.52 14.08
C ASP A 33 -0.40 9.62 12.64
N LEU A 34 -0.98 10.57 11.90
CA LEU A 34 -0.67 10.82 10.51
C LEU A 34 0.81 11.20 10.28
N GLN A 35 1.41 12.03 11.15
CA GLN A 35 2.80 12.46 10.94
C GLN A 35 3.78 11.30 11.10
N THR A 36 3.56 10.44 12.10
CA THR A 36 4.39 9.25 12.30
C THR A 36 4.16 8.24 11.18
N ALA A 37 2.91 8.08 10.72
CA ALA A 37 2.58 7.22 9.59
C ALA A 37 3.29 7.67 8.31
N ASP A 38 3.17 8.94 7.96
CA ASP A 38 3.76 9.51 6.74
C ASP A 38 5.28 9.39 6.77
N LYS A 39 5.92 9.70 7.91
CA LYS A 39 7.37 9.55 8.05
C LYS A 39 7.84 8.10 7.80
N LYS A 40 7.01 7.12 8.13
CA LYS A 40 7.35 5.70 8.02
C LYS A 40 7.00 5.10 6.66
N PHE A 41 5.89 5.53 6.06
CA PHE A 41 5.31 4.82 4.90
C PHE A 41 5.13 5.70 3.67
N LEU A 42 4.93 7.02 3.82
CA LEU A 42 4.64 7.87 2.67
C LEU A 42 5.79 7.82 1.66
N ASN A 43 5.43 7.56 0.40
CA ASN A 43 6.33 7.37 -0.72
C ASN A 43 7.31 6.18 -0.60
N GLN A 44 7.18 5.32 0.40
CA GLN A 44 8.02 4.13 0.56
C GLN A 44 7.41 2.92 -0.16
N GLU A 45 8.27 2.03 -0.67
CA GLU A 45 7.85 0.69 -1.08
C GLU A 45 7.58 -0.18 0.15
N ILE A 46 6.36 -0.71 0.25
CA ILE A 46 5.94 -1.61 1.32
C ILE A 46 5.44 -2.94 0.78
N GLU A 47 5.54 -3.98 1.61
CA GLU A 47 4.91 -5.27 1.41
C GLU A 47 3.67 -5.31 2.32
N LEU A 48 2.50 -5.17 1.71
CA LEU A 48 1.21 -5.17 2.38
C LEU A 48 0.66 -6.59 2.42
N VAL A 49 0.41 -7.11 3.62
CA VAL A 49 -0.25 -8.41 3.80
C VAL A 49 -1.68 -8.19 4.28
N GLY A 50 -2.64 -8.89 3.67
CA GLY A 50 -4.03 -8.79 4.11
C GLY A 50 -4.99 -9.64 3.31
N LYS A 51 -6.27 -9.51 3.65
CA LYS A 51 -7.35 -10.25 2.99
C LYS A 51 -8.15 -9.34 2.08
N VAL A 52 -8.53 -9.83 0.91
CA VAL A 52 -9.38 -9.10 -0.03
C VAL A 52 -10.73 -8.80 0.60
N LYS A 53 -11.17 -7.55 0.51
CA LYS A 53 -12.51 -7.13 0.91
C LYS A 53 -13.42 -7.02 -0.32
N ALA A 54 -12.99 -6.25 -1.31
CA ALA A 54 -13.75 -5.99 -2.53
C ALA A 54 -12.84 -5.55 -3.67
N TYR A 55 -13.31 -5.74 -4.90
CA TYR A 55 -12.69 -5.21 -6.11
C TYR A 55 -13.67 -4.25 -6.79
N PHE A 56 -13.17 -3.10 -7.26
CA PHE A 56 -13.94 -2.04 -7.88
C PHE A 56 -13.36 -1.76 -9.27
N GLU A 57 -14.20 -1.96 -10.29
CA GLU A 57 -13.86 -1.68 -11.68
C GLU A 57 -14.26 -0.23 -12.03
N PHE A 58 -13.33 0.51 -12.65
CA PHE A 58 -13.55 1.87 -13.12
C PHE A 58 -13.26 1.98 -14.62
N GLU A 59 -14.02 2.81 -15.35
CA GLU A 59 -13.90 2.94 -16.81
C GLU A 59 -12.58 3.58 -17.28
N ASN A 60 -11.74 4.08 -16.38
CA ASN A 60 -10.53 4.87 -16.67
C ASN A 60 -9.22 4.22 -16.16
N ASP A 61 -9.14 2.88 -16.17
CA ASP A 61 -7.91 2.09 -15.92
C ASP A 61 -7.25 2.31 -14.54
N ASN A 62 -8.04 2.62 -13.51
CA ASN A 62 -7.56 2.71 -12.11
C ASN A 62 -8.43 1.88 -11.18
N ASP A 63 -8.55 0.59 -11.51
CA ASP A 63 -9.29 -0.34 -10.68
C ASP A 63 -8.73 -0.36 -9.25
N LEU A 64 -9.62 -0.54 -8.28
CA LEU A 64 -9.24 -0.56 -6.88
C LEU A 64 -9.48 -1.93 -6.28
N LEU A 65 -8.49 -2.43 -5.54
CA LEU A 65 -8.63 -3.57 -4.65
C LEU A 65 -8.65 -3.06 -3.21
N GLU A 66 -9.76 -3.26 -2.51
CA GLU A 66 -9.87 -2.96 -1.08
C GLU A 66 -9.41 -4.15 -0.25
N ILE A 67 -8.57 -3.88 0.76
CA ILE A 67 -8.06 -4.87 1.70
C ILE A 67 -8.72 -4.66 3.05
N ILE A 68 -9.06 -5.77 3.73
CA ILE A 68 -9.70 -5.73 5.04
C ILE A 68 -8.78 -5.04 6.05
N SER A 69 -9.24 -3.91 6.60
CA SER A 69 -8.62 -3.17 7.70
C SER A 69 -9.48 -3.28 8.97
N GLU A 70 -9.47 -4.46 9.60
CA GLU A 70 -10.31 -4.74 10.79
C GLU A 70 -10.11 -3.68 11.89
N ASN A 71 -11.22 -3.28 12.52
CA ASN A 71 -11.23 -2.35 13.66
C ASN A 71 -10.59 -0.97 13.40
N SER A 72 -10.50 -0.55 12.14
CA SER A 72 -10.08 0.81 11.77
C SER A 72 -11.20 1.54 11.04
N VAL A 73 -11.27 2.86 11.26
CA VAL A 73 -12.12 3.77 10.47
C VAL A 73 -11.47 4.12 9.12
N VAL A 74 -10.20 3.78 8.95
CA VAL A 74 -9.42 4.01 7.73
C VAL A 74 -9.47 2.75 6.86
N SER A 75 -9.86 2.90 5.59
CA SER A 75 -9.78 1.83 4.59
C SER A 75 -8.40 1.78 3.94
N VAL A 76 -8.03 0.61 3.42
CA VAL A 76 -6.80 0.43 2.63
C VAL A 76 -7.18 0.01 1.22
N PHE A 77 -6.80 0.85 0.25
CA PHE A 77 -7.05 0.62 -1.17
C PHE A 77 -5.74 0.47 -1.94
N CYS A 78 -5.73 -0.45 -2.88
CA CYS A 78 -4.63 -0.72 -3.77
C CYS A 78 -5.05 -0.32 -5.19
N ILE A 79 -4.36 0.66 -5.77
CA ILE A 79 -4.57 1.18 -7.12
C ILE A 79 -3.87 0.25 -8.10
N LEU A 80 -4.63 -0.31 -9.02
CA LEU A 80 -4.17 -1.22 -10.05
C LEU A 80 -4.01 -0.42 -11.36
N ILE A 81 -2.79 -0.36 -11.90
CA ILE A 81 -2.47 0.51 -13.04
C ILE A 81 -2.20 -0.29 -14.33
N ASP A 82 -1.78 -1.55 -14.20
CA ASP A 82 -1.50 -2.40 -15.36
C ASP A 82 -2.46 -3.59 -15.48
N ASN A 83 -2.54 -4.13 -16.70
CA ASN A 83 -3.43 -5.25 -17.01
C ASN A 83 -3.07 -6.54 -16.25
N GLU A 84 -1.82 -6.75 -15.87
CA GLU A 84 -1.44 -7.95 -15.10
C GLU A 84 -2.03 -7.88 -13.69
N GLN A 85 -1.90 -6.73 -13.03
CA GLN A 85 -2.47 -6.45 -11.73
C GLN A 85 -3.99 -6.55 -11.75
N ILE A 86 -4.64 -5.94 -12.74
CA ILE A 86 -6.10 -5.99 -12.93
C ILE A 86 -6.57 -7.43 -13.12
N ASN A 87 -5.93 -8.19 -14.02
CA ASN A 87 -6.31 -9.58 -14.27
C ASN A 87 -6.11 -10.48 -13.03
N LYS A 88 -5.04 -10.26 -12.24
CA LYS A 88 -4.86 -10.96 -10.97
C LYS A 88 -5.97 -10.60 -9.99
N ALA A 89 -6.23 -9.31 -9.78
CA ALA A 89 -7.21 -8.82 -8.83
C ALA A 89 -8.65 -9.26 -9.15
N LYS A 90 -9.05 -9.25 -10.44
CA LYS A 90 -10.38 -9.70 -10.90
C LYS A 90 -10.69 -11.16 -10.53
N ASN A 91 -9.66 -11.99 -10.36
CA ASN A 91 -9.82 -13.40 -10.01
C ASN A 91 -9.78 -13.68 -8.49
N LEU A 92 -9.52 -12.65 -7.67
CA LEU A 92 -9.48 -12.81 -6.22
C LEU A 92 -10.89 -12.78 -5.63
N THR A 93 -11.15 -13.67 -4.68
CA THR A 93 -12.41 -13.70 -3.94
C THR A 93 -12.26 -13.04 -2.58
N GLN A 94 -13.36 -12.46 -2.07
CA GLN A 94 -13.40 -11.88 -0.74
C GLN A 94 -12.90 -12.89 0.32
N GLY A 95 -12.02 -12.42 1.20
CA GLY A 95 -11.39 -13.21 2.26
C GLY A 95 -10.09 -13.90 1.86
N THR A 96 -9.73 -13.89 0.56
CA THR A 96 -8.45 -14.43 0.08
C THR A 96 -7.29 -13.63 0.68
N GLU A 97 -6.35 -14.31 1.31
CA GLU A 97 -5.11 -13.71 1.80
C GLU A 97 -4.13 -13.50 0.64
N ILE A 98 -3.57 -12.31 0.55
CA ILE A 98 -2.67 -11.89 -0.52
C ILE A 98 -1.52 -11.04 0.04
N GLU A 99 -0.43 -10.99 -0.73
CA GLU A 99 0.69 -10.10 -0.47
C GLU A 99 0.84 -9.12 -1.64
N ILE A 100 0.86 -7.82 -1.33
CA ILE A 100 0.93 -6.74 -2.32
C ILE A 100 2.21 -5.97 -2.08
N LYS A 101 3.09 -5.93 -3.08
CA LYS A 101 4.19 -4.98 -3.10
C LYS A 101 3.74 -3.70 -3.80
N GLY A 102 3.92 -2.55 -3.18
CA GLY A 102 3.52 -1.28 -3.77
C GLY A 102 4.07 -0.06 -3.03
N LYS A 103 3.97 1.10 -3.68
CA LYS A 103 4.35 2.38 -3.09
C LYS A 103 3.18 2.95 -2.29
N CYS A 104 3.37 3.18 -1.00
CA CYS A 104 2.33 3.82 -0.18
C CYS A 104 2.23 5.31 -0.49
N LEU A 105 1.01 5.78 -0.78
CA LEU A 105 0.68 7.16 -1.14
C LEU A 105 0.15 7.97 0.05
N GLY A 106 0.06 7.35 1.22
CA GLY A 106 -0.48 7.96 2.43
C GLY A 106 -2.00 8.00 2.47
N LEU A 107 -2.51 8.74 3.46
CA LEU A 107 -3.93 9.04 3.60
C LEU A 107 -4.33 10.09 2.55
N ALA A 108 -5.28 9.76 1.68
CA ALA A 108 -5.77 10.69 0.66
C ALA A 108 -7.29 10.80 0.69
N GLU A 109 -7.79 12.00 0.43
CA GLU A 109 -9.21 12.25 0.12
C GLU A 109 -9.42 12.10 -1.39
N ASN A 110 -9.30 10.86 -1.88
CA ASN A 110 -9.52 10.53 -3.29
C ASN A 110 -10.95 9.96 -3.46
N ILE A 111 -11.12 8.90 -4.26
CA ILE A 111 -12.41 8.25 -4.56
C ILE A 111 -13.16 7.87 -3.27
N PHE A 112 -12.45 7.27 -2.31
CA PHE A 112 -12.97 6.99 -0.98
C PHE A 112 -12.27 7.87 0.04
N PRO A 113 -13.02 8.70 0.80
CA PRO A 113 -12.44 9.52 1.85
C PRO A 113 -11.88 8.65 2.98
N ASN A 114 -10.98 9.23 3.78
CA ASN A 114 -10.36 8.58 4.94
C ASN A 114 -9.73 7.21 4.61
N SER A 115 -8.92 7.18 3.55
CA SER A 115 -8.38 5.95 3.01
C SER A 115 -6.89 6.07 2.73
N VAL A 116 -6.15 5.01 3.02
CA VAL A 116 -4.74 4.87 2.66
C VAL A 116 -4.66 4.19 1.31
N TYR A 117 -3.88 4.77 0.41
CA TYR A 117 -3.72 4.24 -0.94
C TYR A 117 -2.32 3.66 -1.14
N LEU A 118 -2.26 2.55 -1.88
CA LEU A 118 -1.02 1.98 -2.39
C LEU A 118 -1.08 1.96 -3.91
N ASN A 119 -0.02 2.42 -4.56
CA ASN A 119 0.18 2.16 -5.97
C ASN A 119 0.85 0.78 -6.12
N VAL A 120 0.15 -0.17 -6.76
CA VAL A 120 0.58 -1.56 -6.82
C VAL A 120 1.72 -1.75 -7.84
N ASN A 121 2.75 -2.48 -7.41
CA ASN A 121 3.80 -2.98 -8.29
C ASN A 121 3.59 -4.47 -8.62
N SER A 122 3.15 -5.27 -7.65
CA SER A 122 2.88 -6.69 -7.85
C SER A 122 1.94 -7.25 -6.80
N ILE A 123 1.13 -8.24 -7.20
CA ILE A 123 0.28 -9.05 -6.32
C ILE A 123 0.79 -10.50 -6.37
N LYS A 124 0.96 -11.12 -5.20
CA LYS A 124 1.31 -12.54 -5.01
C LYS A 124 0.15 -13.29 -4.36
#